data_AF-A0A6A7KEZ4-F1
#
_entry.id   AF-A0A6A7KEZ4-F1
#
_cell.length_a   1.000
_cell.length_b   1.000
_cell.length_c   1.000
_cell.angle_alpha   90.00
_cell.angle_beta   90.00
_cell.angle_gamma   90.00
#
_symmetry.space_group_name_H-M   'P 1'
#
loop_
_entity.id
_entity.type
_entity.pdbx_description
1 polymer ?
#
loop_
_entity_poly.entity_id
_entity_poly.type
_entity_poly.pdbx_seq_one_letter_code
_entity_poly.pdbx_strand_id
1 'polypeptide(L)'
;MKRIIPVLALILLLLPLANAQCPEEGNTVVLKAPAVSRTSSGELIGVATDFVITVAPGNGHVYVETWPLAEVDMQASARLAAQVAGKVLGVDMSKYDVFIQVRSDAPIIGGPSAGGTMTVGIIAALKGWEVRKDVMMTGMINPDGSIGPVGGILEKASAAHSVGAKLFLIPEGQRIQVVQKTEQKQIGPVVQITSKSEKVDVVEYARERWGLEVKEIRDIYEAVYYFTGKKIEKPSVLGELKVDTSFLKDDALKDYDETLDYYKQVENKLKNSDVSYTTYSYLKSALDDAKAKLDEAKKNLDEGMYYTALSLDFQARIAIRHVDWYLDVRTESDLENLLNEVDNEIKDTEGYVSNLTIKGITMLQAVAASEERIEQAKSLLKDAWSSYYDGNYWDAISNAAFAYERVQTAKFWASLGERYAKGEIIERDAIKDTAREYLDNSRLIITYITSMFGETTLQDLVDLMNEGEEYYQDGKYSAAIFSAMEARIRAEIILDTLGIDNETVLMDKLQKMKEDAKVAIATAQKEGIYPVLSLAYYEFAQSYEKQGGLENIQTAMVFYQYAKETSTVFLTTTTPPKITEEPLISITTPLTNQTATQNTTSPLQKETGGYSIPLIAGTLIFGILLGFIAGRRA
;
A
#
# COMPACT_ATOMS: atom_id res chain seq x y z
N MET A 1 -61.54 13.61 -43.58
CA MET A 1 -60.56 13.57 -42.47
C MET A 1 -60.94 12.67 -41.28
N LYS A 2 -62.21 12.27 -41.04
CA LYS A 2 -62.60 11.48 -39.85
C LYS A 2 -62.35 9.95 -39.89
N ARG A 3 -61.84 9.39 -40.99
CA ARG A 3 -61.55 7.94 -41.12
C ARG A 3 -60.05 7.59 -41.16
N ILE A 4 -59.18 8.60 -41.18
CA ILE A 4 -57.71 8.39 -41.23
C ILE A 4 -57.14 8.18 -39.82
N ILE A 5 -57.73 8.84 -38.81
CA ILE A 5 -57.28 8.77 -37.42
C ILE A 5 -57.37 7.34 -36.83
N PRO A 6 -58.46 6.57 -36.96
CA PRO A 6 -58.50 5.22 -36.39
C PRO A 6 -57.56 4.24 -37.12
N VAL A 7 -57.28 4.46 -38.40
CA VAL A 7 -56.35 3.62 -39.17
C VAL A 7 -54.90 3.93 -38.82
N LEU A 8 -54.56 5.20 -38.59
CA LEU A 8 -53.23 5.59 -38.11
C LEU A 8 -52.96 5.07 -36.68
N ALA A 9 -53.98 5.10 -35.82
CA ALA A 9 -53.89 4.55 -34.46
C ALA A 9 -53.71 3.01 -34.47
N LEU A 10 -54.38 2.31 -35.40
CA LEU A 10 -54.23 0.85 -35.56
C LEU A 10 -52.85 0.48 -36.14
N ILE A 11 -52.29 1.30 -37.03
CA ILE A 11 -50.93 1.12 -37.57
C ILE A 11 -49.86 1.41 -36.51
N LEU A 12 -50.07 2.39 -35.61
CA LEU A 12 -49.19 2.62 -34.46
C LEU A 12 -49.22 1.46 -33.43
N LEU A 13 -50.36 0.79 -33.28
CA LEU A 13 -50.53 -0.39 -32.42
C LEU A 13 -49.97 -1.69 -33.04
N LEU A 14 -49.71 -1.70 -34.36
CA LEU A 14 -49.15 -2.82 -35.12
C LEU A 14 -47.67 -2.63 -35.48
N LEU A 15 -47.04 -1.53 -35.03
CA LEU A 15 -45.58 -1.45 -35.05
C LEU A 15 -45.04 -2.60 -34.18
N PRO A 16 -44.09 -3.40 -34.67
CA PRO A 16 -43.46 -4.39 -33.81
C PRO A 16 -42.87 -3.63 -32.61
N LEU A 17 -43.03 -4.20 -31.41
CA LEU A 17 -42.20 -3.90 -30.24
C LEU A 17 -40.75 -4.27 -30.60
N ALA A 18 -40.15 -3.52 -31.52
CA ALA A 18 -38.77 -3.65 -31.90
C ALA A 18 -37.97 -2.88 -30.85
N ASN A 19 -37.24 -3.66 -30.06
CA ASN A 19 -36.22 -3.27 -29.09
C ASN A 19 -36.73 -2.87 -27.70
N ALA A 20 -37.60 -3.70 -27.10
CA ALA A 20 -37.24 -4.17 -25.77
C ALA A 20 -36.29 -5.35 -25.97
N GLN A 21 -35.01 -5.07 -26.23
CA GLN A 21 -33.98 -6.08 -25.98
C GLN A 21 -34.13 -6.42 -24.51
N CYS A 22 -34.53 -7.66 -24.19
CA CYS A 22 -34.23 -8.20 -22.88
C CYS A 22 -32.72 -7.91 -22.65
N PRO A 23 -32.31 -7.29 -21.54
CA PRO A 23 -30.90 -7.16 -21.25
C PRO A 23 -30.27 -8.55 -21.41
N GLU A 24 -29.16 -8.64 -22.15
CA GLU A 24 -28.40 -9.89 -22.29
C GLU A 24 -28.32 -10.58 -20.93
N GLU A 25 -28.69 -11.87 -20.88
CA GLU A 25 -28.69 -12.64 -19.64
C GLU A 25 -27.29 -12.55 -19.01
N GLY A 26 -27.21 -11.95 -17.83
CA GLY A 26 -25.96 -11.88 -17.07
C GLY A 26 -25.48 -13.28 -16.69
N ASN A 27 -24.17 -13.49 -16.68
CA ASN A 27 -23.58 -14.75 -16.26
C ASN A 27 -23.55 -14.82 -14.73
N THR A 28 -23.88 -15.99 -14.18
CA THR A 28 -23.90 -16.21 -12.73
C THR A 28 -22.93 -17.31 -12.33
N VAL A 29 -22.14 -17.03 -11.30
CA VAL A 29 -21.15 -17.94 -10.72
C VAL A 29 -21.44 -18.09 -9.22
N VAL A 30 -21.30 -19.31 -8.71
CA VAL A 30 -21.47 -19.61 -7.27
C VAL A 30 -20.16 -20.13 -6.71
N LEU A 31 -19.67 -19.48 -5.66
CA LEU A 31 -18.43 -19.81 -4.96
C LEU A 31 -18.67 -19.90 -3.46
N LYS A 32 -17.80 -20.61 -2.74
CA LYS A 32 -17.76 -20.59 -1.28
C LYS A 32 -16.47 -19.92 -0.80
N ALA A 33 -16.55 -19.09 0.23
CA ALA A 33 -15.39 -18.54 0.95
C ALA A 33 -15.49 -18.83 2.46
N PRO A 34 -14.37 -19.07 3.16
CA PRO A 34 -14.40 -19.29 4.59
C PRO A 34 -14.30 -17.96 5.36
N ALA A 35 -15.07 -17.85 6.43
CA ALA A 35 -15.04 -16.76 7.40
C ALA A 35 -14.74 -17.31 8.79
N VAL A 36 -14.43 -16.42 9.73
CA VAL A 36 -14.30 -16.75 11.15
C VAL A 36 -15.49 -16.16 11.89
N SER A 37 -16.08 -16.94 12.78
CA SER A 37 -17.13 -16.52 13.70
C SER A 37 -16.72 -16.83 15.13
N ARG A 38 -17.21 -16.03 16.09
CA ARG A 38 -16.96 -16.25 17.52
C ARG A 38 -18.17 -16.93 18.14
N THR A 39 -17.96 -18.06 18.80
CA THR A 39 -19.01 -18.77 19.54
C THR A 39 -19.35 -18.04 20.84
N SER A 40 -20.46 -18.41 21.48
CA SER A 40 -20.86 -17.87 22.79
C SER A 40 -19.86 -18.17 23.93
N SER A 41 -18.99 -19.19 23.76
CA SER A 41 -17.89 -19.49 24.68
C SER A 41 -16.62 -18.69 24.40
N GLY A 42 -16.63 -17.85 23.34
CA GLY A 42 -15.50 -17.02 22.93
C GLY A 42 -14.51 -17.72 21.99
N GLU A 43 -14.74 -18.98 21.64
CA GLU A 43 -13.92 -19.76 20.70
C GLU A 43 -14.13 -19.28 19.25
N LEU A 44 -13.05 -19.22 18.47
CA LEU A 44 -13.12 -18.90 17.04
C LEU A 44 -13.38 -20.18 16.25
N ILE A 45 -14.41 -20.17 15.41
CA ILE A 45 -14.75 -21.27 14.51
C ILE A 45 -14.80 -20.80 13.07
N GLY A 46 -14.45 -21.68 12.14
CA GLY A 46 -14.60 -21.43 10.72
C GLY A 46 -16.04 -21.67 10.25
N VAL A 47 -16.54 -20.79 9.38
CA VAL A 47 -17.86 -20.92 8.73
C VAL A 47 -17.69 -20.75 7.22
N ALA A 48 -18.31 -21.63 6.43
CA ALA A 48 -18.33 -21.48 4.98
C ALA A 48 -19.50 -20.58 4.55
N THR A 49 -19.21 -19.62 3.68
CA THR A 49 -20.16 -18.62 3.18
C THR A 49 -20.33 -18.78 1.68
N ASP A 50 -21.59 -18.77 1.21
CA ASP A 50 -21.93 -18.80 -0.20
C ASP A 50 -21.92 -17.39 -0.80
N PHE A 51 -21.27 -17.26 -1.95
CA PHE A 51 -21.27 -16.07 -2.80
C PHE A 51 -21.91 -16.41 -4.13
N VAL A 52 -23.05 -15.78 -4.44
CA VAL A 52 -23.69 -15.84 -5.75
C VAL A 52 -23.40 -14.53 -6.46
N ILE A 53 -22.61 -14.59 -7.52
CA ILE A 53 -22.12 -13.41 -8.24
C ILE A 53 -22.69 -13.42 -9.65
N THR A 54 -23.43 -12.37 -10.00
CA THR A 54 -23.97 -12.15 -11.33
C THR A 54 -23.35 -10.90 -11.92
N VAL A 55 -22.89 -10.97 -13.17
CA VAL A 55 -22.41 -9.81 -13.92
C VAL A 55 -23.24 -9.66 -15.19
N ALA A 56 -23.83 -8.49 -15.37
CA ALA A 56 -24.71 -8.17 -16.50
C ALA A 56 -24.35 -6.80 -17.09
N PRO A 57 -24.68 -6.52 -18.37
CA PRO A 57 -24.55 -5.17 -18.91
C PRO A 57 -25.33 -4.16 -18.05
N GLY A 58 -24.69 -3.02 -17.75
CA GLY A 58 -25.18 -2.06 -16.77
C GLY A 58 -24.41 -0.74 -16.79
N ASN A 59 -24.43 -0.01 -15.68
CA ASN A 59 -23.85 1.34 -15.55
C ASN A 59 -22.69 1.40 -14.53
N GLY A 60 -22.08 0.27 -14.20
CA GLY A 60 -20.90 0.21 -13.33
C GLY A 60 -21.20 0.08 -11.84
N HIS A 61 -22.42 -0.30 -11.48
CA HIS A 61 -22.82 -0.40 -10.08
C HIS A 61 -22.47 -1.77 -9.48
N VAL A 62 -22.04 -1.76 -8.21
CA VAL A 62 -21.82 -2.97 -7.42
C VAL A 62 -22.86 -3.04 -6.32
N TYR A 63 -23.74 -4.03 -6.41
CA TYR A 63 -24.80 -4.30 -5.45
C TYR A 63 -24.41 -5.48 -4.57
N VAL A 64 -24.46 -5.27 -3.25
CA VAL A 64 -24.17 -6.32 -2.27
C VAL A 64 -25.41 -6.54 -1.42
N GLU A 65 -25.96 -7.74 -1.50
CA GLU A 65 -27.04 -8.21 -0.65
C GLU A 65 -26.47 -9.25 0.33
N THR A 66 -26.69 -9.07 1.63
CA THR A 66 -26.16 -9.98 2.65
C THR A 66 -27.27 -10.54 3.53
N TRP A 67 -27.14 -11.83 3.83
CA TRP A 67 -27.93 -12.54 4.83
C TRP A 67 -26.93 -13.40 5.61
N PRO A 68 -26.23 -12.84 6.61
CA PRO A 68 -26.66 -11.97 7.72
C PRO A 68 -26.33 -10.46 7.57
N LEU A 69 -26.36 -9.69 8.67
CA LEU A 69 -25.81 -8.31 8.73
C LEU A 69 -24.34 -8.30 8.30
N ALA A 70 -23.95 -7.28 7.53
CA ALA A 70 -22.60 -7.11 7.05
C ALA A 70 -21.93 -5.83 7.56
N GLU A 71 -20.63 -5.91 7.80
CA GLU A 71 -19.78 -4.76 8.10
C GLU A 71 -19.49 -3.94 6.82
N VAL A 72 -19.06 -2.69 7.00
CA VAL A 72 -18.86 -1.72 5.90
C VAL A 72 -17.77 -2.17 4.93
N ASP A 73 -16.76 -2.89 5.45
CA ASP A 73 -15.62 -3.37 4.69
C ASP A 73 -15.98 -4.44 3.64
N MET A 74 -17.06 -5.21 3.82
CA MET A 74 -17.57 -6.14 2.81
C MET A 74 -17.97 -5.41 1.53
N GLN A 75 -18.70 -4.28 1.65
CA GLN A 75 -19.17 -3.53 0.48
C GLN A 75 -18.01 -2.90 -0.30
N ALA A 76 -17.03 -2.35 0.41
CA ALA A 76 -15.88 -1.74 -0.23
C ALA A 76 -14.94 -2.82 -0.83
N SER A 77 -14.81 -3.99 -0.20
CA SER A 77 -14.09 -5.15 -0.78
C SER A 77 -14.74 -5.66 -2.08
N ALA A 78 -16.08 -5.67 -2.14
CA ALA A 78 -16.81 -6.03 -3.35
C ALA A 78 -16.56 -5.06 -4.52
N ARG A 79 -16.52 -3.74 -4.24
CA ARG A 79 -16.19 -2.72 -5.24
C ARG A 79 -14.77 -2.88 -5.77
N LEU A 80 -13.80 -3.07 -4.87
CA LEU A 80 -12.41 -3.32 -5.23
C LEU A 80 -12.26 -4.61 -6.05
N ALA A 81 -12.97 -5.68 -5.69
CA ALA A 81 -12.97 -6.93 -6.45
C ALA A 81 -13.48 -6.74 -7.90
N ALA A 82 -14.54 -5.94 -8.10
CA ALA A 82 -15.04 -5.61 -9.43
C ALA A 82 -14.02 -4.81 -10.24
N GLN A 83 -13.39 -3.81 -9.61
CA GLN A 83 -12.35 -2.99 -10.24
C GLN A 83 -11.15 -3.84 -10.67
N VAL A 84 -10.63 -4.69 -9.78
CA VAL A 84 -9.49 -5.57 -10.06
C VAL A 84 -9.84 -6.59 -11.14
N ALA A 85 -11.05 -7.16 -11.13
CA ALA A 85 -11.51 -8.05 -12.20
C ALA A 85 -11.51 -7.35 -13.57
N GLY A 86 -11.99 -6.11 -13.64
CA GLY A 86 -11.92 -5.27 -14.83
C GLY A 86 -10.49 -5.04 -15.30
N LYS A 87 -9.60 -4.60 -14.39
CA LYS A 87 -8.18 -4.36 -14.67
C LYS A 87 -7.46 -5.60 -15.19
N VAL A 88 -7.65 -6.75 -14.52
CA VAL A 88 -7.06 -8.04 -14.91
C VAL A 88 -7.51 -8.45 -16.30
N LEU A 89 -8.77 -8.17 -16.68
CA LEU A 89 -9.32 -8.57 -17.97
C LEU A 89 -9.23 -7.48 -19.07
N GLY A 90 -8.74 -6.28 -18.75
CA GLY A 90 -8.82 -5.12 -19.64
C GLY A 90 -10.27 -4.77 -20.00
N VAL A 91 -11.21 -4.97 -19.08
CA VAL A 91 -12.64 -4.71 -19.26
C VAL A 91 -13.04 -3.43 -18.52
N ASP A 92 -13.71 -2.55 -19.24
CA ASP A 92 -14.32 -1.35 -18.71
C ASP A 92 -15.57 -1.70 -17.89
N MET A 93 -15.41 -1.71 -16.57
CA MET A 93 -16.48 -2.08 -15.63
C MET A 93 -17.63 -1.07 -15.59
N SER A 94 -17.47 0.15 -16.11
CA SER A 94 -18.58 1.12 -16.19
C SER A 94 -19.75 0.65 -17.06
N LYS A 95 -19.54 -0.40 -17.87
CA LYS A 95 -20.53 -1.02 -18.75
C LYS A 95 -21.22 -2.23 -18.14
N TYR A 96 -20.88 -2.59 -16.90
CA TYR A 96 -21.38 -3.80 -16.26
C TYR A 96 -21.85 -3.50 -14.83
N ASP A 97 -23.00 -4.04 -14.46
CA ASP A 97 -23.43 -4.09 -13.06
C ASP A 97 -23.04 -5.45 -12.47
N VAL A 98 -22.54 -5.43 -11.23
CA VAL A 98 -22.15 -6.61 -10.47
C VAL A 98 -23.10 -6.79 -9.30
N PHE A 99 -23.72 -7.95 -9.20
CA PHE A 99 -24.62 -8.32 -8.11
C PHE A 99 -23.99 -9.44 -7.30
N ILE A 100 -23.75 -9.20 -6.00
CA ILE A 100 -23.14 -10.16 -5.09
C ILE A 100 -24.14 -10.45 -3.98
N GLN A 101 -24.63 -11.69 -3.93
CA GLN A 101 -25.42 -12.19 -2.81
C GLN A 101 -24.53 -13.01 -1.89
N VAL A 102 -24.48 -12.63 -0.62
CA VAL A 102 -23.70 -13.31 0.42
C VAL A 102 -24.67 -14.02 1.36
N ARG A 103 -24.52 -15.35 1.47
CA ARG A 103 -25.31 -16.18 2.39
C ARG A 103 -24.40 -16.89 3.36
N SER A 104 -24.54 -16.59 4.66
CA SER A 104 -23.75 -17.20 5.72
C SER A 104 -24.63 -17.62 6.88
N ASP A 105 -24.23 -18.69 7.55
CA ASP A 105 -24.82 -19.10 8.84
C ASP A 105 -24.22 -18.31 10.02
N ALA A 106 -23.16 -17.53 9.77
CA ALA A 106 -22.63 -16.60 10.77
C ALA A 106 -23.64 -15.47 11.07
N PRO A 107 -23.68 -14.91 12.29
CA PRO A 107 -24.62 -13.83 12.63
C PRO A 107 -24.19 -12.44 12.10
N ILE A 108 -22.90 -12.25 11.85
CA ILE A 108 -22.31 -11.04 11.25
C ILE A 108 -21.25 -11.52 10.27
N ILE A 109 -21.15 -10.87 9.12
CA ILE A 109 -20.06 -11.09 8.17
C ILE A 109 -19.32 -9.79 7.87
N GLY A 110 -18.00 -9.84 7.96
CA GLY A 110 -17.12 -8.69 7.76
C GLY A 110 -15.73 -9.16 7.36
N GLY A 111 -14.83 -8.21 7.17
CA GLY A 111 -13.44 -8.44 6.79
C GLY A 111 -13.24 -8.48 5.27
N PRO A 112 -12.10 -7.97 4.77
CA PRO A 112 -11.77 -8.00 3.34
C PRO A 112 -11.37 -9.39 2.82
N SER A 113 -11.39 -10.41 3.69
CA SER A 113 -10.80 -11.74 3.41
C SER A 113 -11.47 -12.56 2.30
N ALA A 114 -12.66 -12.16 1.84
CA ALA A 114 -13.34 -12.75 0.69
C ALA A 114 -13.05 -12.02 -0.63
N GLY A 115 -12.27 -10.94 -0.62
CA GLY A 115 -11.98 -10.10 -1.78
C GLY A 115 -11.41 -10.88 -2.97
N GLY A 116 -10.44 -11.78 -2.72
CA GLY A 116 -9.89 -12.64 -3.77
C GLY A 116 -10.95 -13.58 -4.37
N THR A 117 -11.78 -14.20 -3.53
CA THR A 117 -12.87 -15.10 -3.99
C THR A 117 -13.90 -14.35 -4.83
N MET A 118 -14.31 -13.16 -4.40
CA MET A 118 -15.24 -12.32 -5.16
C MET A 118 -14.64 -11.96 -6.52
N THR A 119 -13.37 -11.59 -6.56
CA THR A 119 -12.66 -11.24 -7.80
C THR A 119 -12.62 -12.42 -8.78
N VAL A 120 -12.32 -13.64 -8.32
CA VAL A 120 -12.37 -14.85 -9.15
C VAL A 120 -13.77 -15.05 -9.74
N GLY A 121 -14.82 -14.88 -8.93
CA GLY A 121 -16.20 -15.05 -9.37
C GLY A 121 -16.65 -14.01 -10.39
N ILE A 122 -16.25 -12.74 -10.22
CA ILE A 122 -16.53 -11.68 -11.18
C ILE A 122 -15.79 -11.95 -12.50
N ILE A 123 -14.52 -12.35 -12.46
CA ILE A 123 -13.75 -12.74 -13.66
C ILE A 123 -14.44 -13.90 -14.39
N ALA A 124 -14.83 -14.94 -13.64
CA ALA A 124 -15.50 -16.10 -14.21
C ALA A 124 -16.86 -15.73 -14.82
N ALA A 125 -17.65 -14.87 -14.16
CA ALA A 125 -18.92 -14.38 -14.69
C ALA A 125 -18.72 -13.54 -15.96
N LEU A 126 -17.78 -12.59 -15.97
CA LEU A 126 -17.45 -11.80 -17.16
C LEU A 126 -17.04 -12.65 -18.37
N LYS A 127 -16.43 -13.81 -18.12
CA LYS A 127 -15.97 -14.73 -19.19
C LYS A 127 -16.88 -15.93 -19.43
N GLY A 128 -17.96 -16.11 -18.66
CA GLY A 128 -18.81 -17.29 -18.73
C GLY A 128 -18.07 -18.59 -18.37
N TRP A 129 -17.09 -18.52 -17.46
CA TRP A 129 -16.31 -19.68 -17.03
C TRP A 129 -16.95 -20.41 -15.86
N GLU A 130 -16.88 -21.73 -15.88
CA GLU A 130 -17.20 -22.56 -14.72
C GLU A 130 -16.08 -22.49 -13.68
N VAL A 131 -16.48 -22.55 -12.41
CA VAL A 131 -15.57 -22.57 -11.26
C VAL A 131 -15.66 -23.91 -10.54
N ARG A 132 -14.51 -24.40 -10.10
CA ARG A 132 -14.39 -25.63 -9.34
C ARG A 132 -14.99 -25.49 -7.94
N LYS A 133 -15.85 -26.45 -7.58
CA LYS A 133 -16.50 -26.52 -6.26
C LYS A 133 -15.64 -27.18 -5.18
N ASP A 134 -14.56 -27.86 -5.59
CA ASP A 134 -13.60 -28.52 -4.70
C ASP A 134 -12.40 -27.63 -4.33
N VAL A 135 -12.40 -26.37 -4.79
CA VAL A 135 -11.39 -25.37 -4.46
C VAL A 135 -12.05 -24.28 -3.61
N MET A 136 -11.37 -23.86 -2.56
CA MET A 136 -11.76 -22.72 -1.74
C MET A 136 -10.53 -21.84 -1.48
N MET A 137 -10.72 -20.55 -1.25
CA MET A 137 -9.61 -19.65 -0.91
C MET A 137 -10.00 -18.64 0.18
N THR A 138 -8.98 -18.08 0.82
CA THR A 138 -9.08 -16.86 1.62
C THR A 138 -7.99 -15.89 1.18
N GLY A 139 -8.26 -14.59 1.29
CA GLY A 139 -7.28 -13.56 0.96
C GLY A 139 -7.95 -12.23 0.64
N MET A 140 -7.37 -11.15 1.16
CA MET A 140 -7.72 -9.81 0.72
C MET A 140 -7.30 -9.64 -0.75
N ILE A 141 -8.05 -8.89 -1.54
CA ILE A 141 -7.59 -8.48 -2.87
C ILE A 141 -7.03 -7.07 -2.78
N ASN A 142 -5.81 -6.87 -3.26
CA ASN A 142 -5.19 -5.55 -3.34
C ASN A 142 -5.48 -4.90 -4.70
N PRO A 143 -5.42 -3.55 -4.84
CA PRO A 143 -5.67 -2.84 -6.11
C PRO A 143 -4.74 -3.25 -7.28
N ASP A 144 -3.60 -3.85 -6.98
CA ASP A 144 -2.66 -4.38 -7.97
C ASP A 144 -2.94 -5.84 -8.38
N GLY A 145 -3.94 -6.48 -7.77
CA GLY A 145 -4.31 -7.88 -8.00
C GLY A 145 -3.55 -8.90 -7.16
N SER A 146 -2.64 -8.48 -6.27
CA SER A 146 -2.01 -9.37 -5.29
C SER A 146 -3.01 -9.83 -4.22
N ILE A 147 -2.76 -11.01 -3.65
CA ILE A 147 -3.59 -11.58 -2.58
C ILE A 147 -2.96 -11.23 -1.24
N GLY A 148 -3.61 -10.34 -0.50
CA GLY A 148 -3.17 -9.83 0.79
C GLY A 148 -3.49 -10.77 1.97
N PRO A 149 -2.78 -10.60 3.09
CA PRO A 149 -2.82 -11.52 4.22
C PRO A 149 -4.14 -11.46 5.01
N VAL A 150 -4.47 -12.59 5.64
CA VAL A 150 -5.68 -12.76 6.43
C VAL A 150 -5.44 -13.35 7.82
N GLY A 151 -6.34 -13.05 8.76
CA GLY A 151 -6.40 -13.73 10.05
C GLY A 151 -7.17 -15.07 10.01
N GLY A 152 -6.89 -15.93 10.99
CA GLY A 152 -7.66 -17.14 11.29
C GLY A 152 -7.57 -18.24 10.23
N ILE A 153 -6.38 -18.48 9.68
CA ILE A 153 -6.21 -19.41 8.54
C ILE A 153 -6.53 -20.85 8.95
N LEU A 154 -6.12 -21.30 10.15
CA LEU A 154 -6.46 -22.64 10.63
C LEU A 154 -7.98 -22.84 10.79
N GLU A 155 -8.69 -21.86 11.34
CA GLU A 155 -10.15 -21.90 11.47
C GLU A 155 -10.81 -21.94 10.08
N LYS A 156 -10.32 -21.13 9.14
CA LYS A 156 -10.81 -21.08 7.76
C LYS A 156 -10.52 -22.36 6.98
N ALA A 157 -9.36 -22.98 7.18
CA ALA A 157 -9.01 -24.28 6.60
C ALA A 157 -9.95 -25.37 7.14
N SER A 158 -10.34 -25.29 8.42
CA SER A 158 -11.35 -26.19 8.97
C SER A 158 -12.72 -26.02 8.30
N ALA A 159 -13.13 -24.78 7.98
CA ALA A 159 -14.35 -24.52 7.23
C ALA A 159 -14.29 -25.04 5.79
N ALA A 160 -13.14 -24.89 5.13
CA ALA A 160 -12.93 -25.44 3.79
C ALA A 160 -13.09 -26.97 3.79
N HIS A 161 -12.49 -27.64 4.78
CA HIS A 161 -12.65 -29.07 4.95
C HIS A 161 -14.12 -29.48 5.21
N SER A 162 -14.84 -28.75 6.06
CA SER A 162 -16.20 -29.13 6.46
C SER A 162 -17.21 -29.12 5.31
N VAL A 163 -16.96 -28.32 4.26
CA VAL A 163 -17.77 -28.30 3.03
C VAL A 163 -17.18 -29.15 1.89
N GLY A 164 -16.16 -29.95 2.18
CA GLY A 164 -15.60 -30.94 1.25
C GLY A 164 -14.58 -30.39 0.26
N ALA A 165 -14.00 -29.20 0.50
CA ALA A 165 -12.91 -28.70 -0.33
C ALA A 165 -11.72 -29.67 -0.31
N LYS A 166 -11.05 -29.79 -1.45
CA LYS A 166 -9.84 -30.60 -1.63
C LYS A 166 -8.58 -29.76 -1.69
N LEU A 167 -8.72 -28.54 -2.21
CA LEU A 167 -7.65 -27.55 -2.29
C LEU A 167 -8.10 -26.26 -1.60
N PHE A 168 -7.27 -25.77 -0.69
CA PHE A 168 -7.45 -24.51 0.00
C PHE A 168 -6.30 -23.56 -0.32
N LEU A 169 -6.61 -22.42 -0.95
CA LEU A 169 -5.61 -21.41 -1.32
C LEU A 169 -5.51 -20.35 -0.23
N ILE A 170 -4.28 -20.04 0.18
CA ILE A 170 -3.98 -19.03 1.21
C ILE A 170 -3.00 -17.99 0.66
N PRO A 171 -2.94 -16.78 1.24
CA PRO A 171 -1.98 -15.76 0.82
C PRO A 171 -0.53 -16.22 1.03
N GLU A 172 0.34 -15.82 0.11
CA GLU A 172 1.77 -16.14 0.16
C GLU A 172 2.47 -15.57 1.40
N GLY A 173 3.26 -16.39 2.08
CA GLY A 173 3.98 -16.03 3.31
C GLY A 173 3.18 -16.32 4.59
N GLN A 174 1.96 -16.85 4.48
CA GLN A 174 1.13 -17.18 5.64
C GLN A 174 1.05 -18.68 5.97
N ARG A 175 2.00 -19.48 5.47
CA ARG A 175 2.14 -20.90 5.84
C ARG A 175 2.34 -21.13 7.34
N ILE A 176 3.05 -20.23 8.04
CA ILE A 176 3.32 -20.35 9.47
C ILE A 176 2.39 -19.42 10.25
N GLN A 177 1.58 -20.00 11.15
CA GLN A 177 0.69 -19.25 12.03
C GLN A 177 1.11 -19.41 13.49
N VAL A 178 1.14 -18.32 14.25
CA VAL A 178 1.34 -18.37 15.71
C VAL A 178 0.00 -18.57 16.39
N VAL A 179 -0.17 -19.68 17.10
CA VAL A 179 -1.39 -19.98 17.87
C VAL A 179 -1.13 -19.86 19.36
N GLN A 180 -2.12 -19.34 20.09
CA GLN A 180 -2.10 -19.30 21.56
C GLN A 180 -2.76 -20.56 22.11
N LYS A 181 -1.97 -21.43 22.72
CA LYS A 181 -2.47 -22.63 23.38
C LYS A 181 -2.61 -22.37 24.87
N THR A 182 -3.83 -22.47 25.35
CA THR A 182 -4.13 -22.30 26.77
C THR A 182 -3.97 -23.64 27.49
N GLU A 183 -2.96 -23.75 28.35
CA GLU A 183 -2.79 -24.87 29.27
C GLU A 183 -3.43 -24.52 30.61
N GLN A 184 -4.42 -25.31 31.05
CA GLN A 184 -4.99 -25.19 32.38
C GLN A 184 -4.37 -26.22 33.32
N LYS A 185 -3.78 -25.76 34.42
CA LYS A 185 -3.23 -26.62 35.47
C LYS A 185 -3.92 -26.31 36.79
N GLN A 186 -4.60 -27.30 37.36
CA GLN A 186 -5.20 -27.15 38.68
C GLN A 186 -4.13 -27.32 39.77
N ILE A 187 -3.99 -26.31 40.62
CA ILE A 187 -3.06 -26.28 41.75
C ILE A 187 -3.90 -26.02 43.00
N GLY A 188 -4.37 -27.10 43.63
CA GLY A 188 -5.29 -27.00 44.78
C GLY A 188 -6.61 -26.32 44.40
N PRO A 189 -7.05 -25.26 45.12
CA PRO A 189 -8.27 -24.52 44.80
C PRO A 189 -8.11 -23.50 43.66
N VAL A 190 -6.89 -23.31 43.12
CA VAL A 190 -6.60 -22.32 42.07
C VAL A 190 -6.39 -23.01 40.72
N VAL A 191 -7.00 -22.48 39.66
CA VAL A 191 -6.73 -22.88 38.28
C VAL A 191 -5.69 -21.92 37.70
N GLN A 192 -4.48 -22.43 37.44
CA GLN A 192 -3.47 -21.68 36.71
C GLN A 192 -3.73 -21.83 35.21
N ILE A 193 -4.04 -20.72 34.55
CA ILE A 193 -4.17 -20.63 33.10
C ILE A 193 -2.85 -20.10 32.55
N THR A 194 -2.13 -20.91 31.78
CA THR A 194 -0.87 -20.52 31.13
C THR A 194 -1.10 -20.50 29.62
N SER A 195 -0.99 -19.33 28.99
CA SER A 195 -0.99 -19.22 27.53
C SER A 195 0.44 -19.42 27.02
N LYS A 196 0.63 -20.36 26.08
CA LYS A 196 1.88 -20.55 25.36
C LYS A 196 1.66 -20.33 23.88
N SER A 197 2.58 -19.61 23.25
CA SER A 197 2.57 -19.41 21.80
C SER A 197 3.30 -20.57 21.11
N GLU A 198 2.69 -21.14 20.08
CA GLU A 198 3.25 -22.24 19.28
C GLU A 198 3.19 -21.86 17.79
N LYS A 199 4.29 -22.05 17.05
CA LYS A 199 4.32 -21.86 15.58
C LYS A 199 3.75 -23.13 14.94
N VAL A 200 2.69 -23.01 14.14
CA VAL A 200 2.04 -24.11 13.44
C VAL A 200 2.19 -23.90 11.93
N ASP A 201 2.66 -24.93 11.24
CA ASP A 201 2.62 -25.00 9.78
C ASP A 201 1.22 -25.40 9.32
N VAL A 202 0.49 -24.46 8.71
CA VAL A 202 -0.89 -24.65 8.26
C VAL A 202 -0.97 -25.73 7.18
N VAL A 203 0.01 -25.81 6.29
CA VAL A 203 0.03 -26.75 5.17
C VAL A 203 0.16 -28.18 5.70
N GLU A 204 1.10 -28.39 6.62
CA GLU A 204 1.29 -29.71 7.25
C GLU A 204 0.10 -30.09 8.12
N TYR A 205 -0.37 -29.16 8.96
CA TYR A 205 -1.50 -29.38 9.86
C TYR A 205 -2.78 -29.78 9.11
N ALA A 206 -3.15 -29.03 8.07
CA ALA A 206 -4.36 -29.29 7.30
C ALA A 206 -4.28 -30.62 6.53
N ARG A 207 -3.11 -30.96 5.99
CA ARG A 207 -2.88 -32.23 5.30
C ARG A 207 -3.01 -33.42 6.25
N GLU A 208 -2.38 -33.35 7.42
CA GLU A 208 -2.37 -34.45 8.39
C GLU A 208 -3.73 -34.65 9.06
N ARG A 209 -4.40 -33.55 9.42
CA ARG A 209 -5.67 -33.59 10.16
C ARG A 209 -6.87 -33.86 9.25
N TRP A 210 -6.87 -33.30 8.04
CA TRP A 210 -8.07 -33.24 7.19
C TRP A 210 -7.86 -33.83 5.79
N GLY A 211 -6.62 -34.19 5.41
CA GLY A 211 -6.30 -34.55 4.02
C GLY A 211 -6.55 -33.40 3.04
N LEU A 212 -6.56 -32.16 3.53
CA LEU A 212 -6.78 -30.95 2.74
C LEU A 212 -5.44 -30.47 2.17
N GLU A 213 -5.36 -30.33 0.85
CA GLU A 213 -4.20 -29.71 0.21
C GLU A 213 -4.28 -28.19 0.41
N VAL A 214 -3.22 -27.59 0.93
CA VAL A 214 -3.13 -26.13 1.10
C VAL A 214 -2.02 -25.60 0.20
N LYS A 215 -2.31 -24.53 -0.55
CA LYS A 215 -1.31 -23.86 -1.40
C LYS A 215 -1.29 -22.37 -1.15
N GLU A 216 -0.08 -21.85 -1.04
CA GLU A 216 0.18 -20.41 -1.06
C GLU A 216 0.01 -19.89 -2.49
N ILE A 217 -0.69 -18.77 -2.63
CA ILE A 217 -0.88 -18.06 -3.90
C ILE A 217 -0.50 -16.60 -3.75
N ARG A 218 0.09 -16.03 -4.80
CA ARG A 218 0.57 -14.64 -4.79
C ARG A 218 -0.48 -13.63 -5.23
N ASP A 219 -1.21 -13.97 -6.29
CA ASP A 219 -2.08 -13.04 -7.00
C ASP A 219 -3.31 -13.71 -7.59
N ILE A 220 -4.23 -12.86 -8.04
CA ILE A 220 -5.50 -13.28 -8.61
C ILE A 220 -5.34 -14.16 -9.87
N TYR A 221 -4.24 -14.03 -10.60
CA TYR A 221 -4.00 -14.84 -11.81
C TYR A 221 -3.82 -16.32 -11.46
N GLU A 222 -3.09 -16.61 -10.36
CA GLU A 222 -2.95 -17.97 -9.83
C GLU A 222 -4.27 -18.51 -9.29
N ALA A 223 -5.02 -17.68 -8.55
CA ALA A 223 -6.34 -18.06 -8.04
C ALA A 223 -7.29 -18.46 -9.18
N VAL A 224 -7.42 -17.61 -10.21
CA VAL A 224 -8.23 -17.88 -11.40
C VAL A 224 -7.82 -19.20 -12.06
N TYR A 225 -6.51 -19.45 -12.21
CA TYR A 225 -6.02 -20.71 -12.76
C TYR A 225 -6.46 -21.92 -11.92
N TYR A 226 -6.31 -21.87 -10.60
CA TYR A 226 -6.72 -22.99 -9.75
C TYR A 226 -8.23 -23.23 -9.76
N PHE A 227 -9.05 -22.18 -9.84
CA PHE A 227 -10.51 -22.28 -9.88
C PHE A 227 -11.08 -22.69 -11.24
N THR A 228 -10.42 -22.33 -12.35
CA THR A 228 -11.02 -22.43 -13.70
C THR A 228 -10.20 -23.24 -14.70
N GLY A 229 -8.92 -23.49 -14.42
CA GLY A 229 -7.95 -24.06 -15.37
C GLY A 229 -7.52 -23.10 -16.49
N LYS A 230 -7.96 -21.84 -16.44
CA LYS A 230 -7.59 -20.81 -17.43
C LYS A 230 -6.42 -19.98 -16.91
N LYS A 231 -5.39 -19.80 -17.73
CA LYS A 231 -4.28 -18.88 -17.43
C LYS A 231 -4.52 -17.56 -18.14
N ILE A 232 -4.52 -16.49 -17.36
CA ILE A 232 -4.49 -15.12 -17.86
C ILE A 232 -3.03 -14.69 -17.91
N GLU A 233 -2.56 -14.21 -19.06
CA GLU A 233 -1.19 -13.73 -19.20
C GLU A 233 -0.96 -12.50 -18.33
N LYS A 234 0.04 -12.56 -17.44
CA LYS A 234 0.45 -11.41 -16.63
C LYS A 234 1.15 -10.38 -17.52
N PRO A 235 0.96 -9.07 -17.26
CA PRO A 235 1.84 -8.07 -17.84
C PRO A 235 3.29 -8.44 -17.54
N SER A 236 4.10 -8.59 -18.58
CA SER A 236 5.53 -8.90 -18.46
C SER A 236 6.31 -8.08 -19.47
N VAL A 237 7.55 -7.75 -19.13
CA VAL A 237 8.46 -7.07 -20.04
C VAL A 237 9.41 -8.07 -20.67
N LEU A 238 9.64 -7.94 -21.98
CA LEU A 238 10.69 -8.68 -22.66
C LEU A 238 12.03 -7.95 -22.44
N GLY A 239 12.87 -8.49 -21.57
CA GLY A 239 14.25 -8.02 -21.34
C GLY A 239 14.47 -7.29 -20.00
N GLU A 240 15.73 -7.06 -19.64
CA GLU A 240 16.08 -6.29 -18.45
C GLU A 240 15.81 -4.80 -18.70
N LEU A 241 14.73 -4.26 -18.11
CA LEU A 241 14.59 -2.82 -17.98
C LEU A 241 15.71 -2.30 -17.08
N LYS A 242 16.60 -1.47 -17.62
CA LYS A 242 17.57 -0.72 -16.84
C LYS A 242 16.93 0.60 -16.41
N VAL A 243 16.73 0.76 -15.10
CA VAL A 243 16.34 2.04 -14.52
C VAL A 243 17.49 3.01 -14.72
N ASP A 244 17.19 4.13 -15.38
CA ASP A 244 18.15 5.17 -15.74
C ASP A 244 17.66 6.52 -15.23
N THR A 245 18.38 7.06 -14.26
CA THR A 245 18.14 8.35 -13.61
C THR A 245 19.08 9.43 -14.12
N SER A 246 19.82 9.20 -15.22
CA SER A 246 20.78 10.15 -15.77
C SER A 246 20.18 11.52 -16.14
N PHE A 247 18.86 11.60 -16.29
CA PHE A 247 18.15 12.87 -16.44
C PHE A 247 18.26 13.81 -15.22
N LEU A 248 18.67 13.29 -14.06
CA LEU A 248 18.94 14.04 -12.82
C LEU A 248 20.42 14.37 -12.64
N LYS A 249 21.31 13.94 -13.54
CA LYS A 249 22.76 14.03 -13.33
C LYS A 249 23.24 15.45 -13.05
N ASP A 250 22.85 16.39 -13.90
CA ASP A 250 23.30 17.78 -13.80
C ASP A 250 22.69 18.46 -12.57
N ASP A 251 21.43 18.11 -12.24
CA ASP A 251 20.75 18.59 -11.03
C ASP A 251 21.49 18.11 -9.77
N ALA A 252 21.82 16.81 -9.70
CA ALA A 252 22.47 16.19 -8.55
C ALA A 252 23.91 16.70 -8.35
N LEU A 253 24.67 16.89 -9.43
CA LEU A 253 26.02 17.46 -9.33
C LEU A 253 25.98 18.90 -8.81
N LYS A 254 25.05 19.71 -9.34
CA LYS A 254 24.88 21.09 -8.92
C LYS A 254 24.44 21.18 -7.44
N ASP A 255 23.43 20.40 -7.06
CA ASP A 255 22.87 20.39 -5.71
C ASP A 255 23.92 19.96 -4.66
N TYR A 256 24.75 18.97 -5.00
CA TYR A 256 25.88 18.54 -4.16
C TYR A 256 26.91 19.65 -3.97
N ASP A 257 27.36 20.28 -5.05
CA ASP A 257 28.38 21.34 -4.98
C ASP A 257 27.88 22.55 -4.17
N GLU A 258 26.63 22.95 -4.37
CA GLU A 258 25.98 24.03 -3.61
C GLU A 258 25.83 23.66 -2.12
N THR A 259 25.44 22.41 -1.82
CA THR A 259 25.28 21.94 -0.43
C THR A 259 26.62 21.82 0.28
N LEU A 260 27.65 21.34 -0.41
CA LEU A 260 29.00 21.23 0.14
C LEU A 260 29.60 22.61 0.43
N ASP A 261 29.33 23.61 -0.42
CA ASP A 261 29.73 24.98 -0.14
C ASP A 261 28.96 25.56 1.06
N TYR A 262 27.65 25.35 1.11
CA TYR A 262 26.82 25.77 2.25
C TYR A 262 27.31 25.15 3.56
N TYR A 263 27.60 23.84 3.57
CA TYR A 263 28.22 23.15 4.71
C TYR A 263 29.50 23.85 5.19
N LYS A 264 30.43 24.16 4.28
CA LYS A 264 31.72 24.78 4.63
C LYS A 264 31.51 26.17 5.23
N GLN A 265 30.58 26.94 4.69
CA GLN A 265 30.23 28.27 5.22
C GLN A 265 29.69 28.16 6.65
N VAL A 266 28.73 27.27 6.90
CA VAL A 266 28.12 27.07 8.22
C VAL A 266 29.09 26.45 9.22
N GLU A 267 29.96 25.53 8.79
CA GLU A 267 31.01 24.98 9.66
C GLU A 267 31.99 26.08 10.11
N ASN A 268 32.38 26.97 9.20
CA ASN A 268 33.22 28.11 9.55
C ASN A 268 32.47 29.11 10.46
N LYS A 269 31.18 29.34 10.23
CA LYS A 269 30.33 30.18 11.08
C LYS A 269 30.27 29.62 12.51
N LEU A 270 30.05 28.31 12.67
CA LEU A 270 30.02 27.65 13.97
C LEU A 270 31.37 27.75 14.70
N LYS A 271 32.49 27.53 14.00
CA LYS A 271 33.86 27.65 14.58
C LYS A 271 34.15 29.03 15.17
N ASN A 272 33.57 30.08 14.59
CA ASN A 272 33.77 31.46 15.01
C ASN A 272 32.61 32.01 15.88
N SER A 273 31.66 31.15 16.27
CA SER A 273 30.50 31.55 17.08
C SER A 273 30.83 31.69 18.56
N ASP A 274 30.01 32.43 19.29
CA ASP A 274 30.12 32.70 20.72
C ASP A 274 29.25 31.78 21.60
N VAL A 275 28.73 30.70 21.02
CA VAL A 275 27.84 29.76 21.72
C VAL A 275 28.57 28.99 22.82
N SER A 276 27.81 28.49 23.80
CA SER A 276 28.38 27.67 24.88
C SER A 276 29.05 26.40 24.34
N TYR A 277 30.04 25.85 25.06
CA TYR A 277 30.70 24.60 24.65
C TYR A 277 29.72 23.44 24.45
N THR A 278 28.71 23.34 25.33
CA THR A 278 27.65 22.33 25.22
C THR A 278 26.86 22.51 23.93
N THR A 279 26.40 23.73 23.63
CA THR A 279 25.69 24.06 22.40
C THR A 279 26.55 23.80 21.16
N TYR A 280 27.81 24.22 21.20
CA TYR A 280 28.78 23.99 20.12
C TYR A 280 28.91 22.49 19.82
N SER A 281 29.03 21.65 20.85
CA SER A 281 29.17 20.20 20.68
C SER A 281 27.94 19.59 20.00
N TYR A 282 26.72 20.02 20.35
CA TYR A 282 25.50 19.55 19.71
C TYR A 282 25.41 19.99 18.24
N LEU A 283 25.64 21.27 17.96
CA LEU A 283 25.63 21.81 16.59
C LEU A 283 26.73 21.17 15.73
N LYS A 284 27.92 20.93 16.31
CA LYS A 284 29.01 20.28 15.59
C LYS A 284 28.68 18.82 15.27
N SER A 285 28.04 18.09 16.20
CA SER A 285 27.55 16.73 15.94
C SER A 285 26.54 16.70 14.79
N ALA A 286 25.61 17.66 14.73
CA ALA A 286 24.66 17.76 13.61
C ALA A 286 25.36 18.02 12.27
N LEU A 287 26.41 18.87 12.26
CA LEU A 287 27.24 19.10 11.07
C LEU A 287 28.07 17.87 10.70
N ASP A 288 28.62 17.13 11.66
CA ASP A 288 29.38 15.90 11.38
C ASP A 288 28.48 14.84 10.73
N ASP A 289 27.23 14.71 11.19
CA ASP A 289 26.24 13.83 10.56
C ASP A 289 25.83 14.31 9.16
N ALA A 290 25.68 15.63 8.95
CA ALA A 290 25.45 16.18 7.62
C ALA A 290 26.65 15.92 6.69
N LYS A 291 27.88 16.00 7.20
CA LYS A 291 29.09 15.72 6.44
C LYS A 291 29.18 14.25 6.03
N ALA A 292 28.79 13.32 6.91
CA ALA A 292 28.72 11.90 6.61
C ALA A 292 27.71 11.61 5.48
N LYS A 293 26.53 12.26 5.52
CA LYS A 293 25.55 12.18 4.43
C LYS A 293 26.09 12.73 3.12
N LEU A 294 26.83 13.84 3.13
CA LEU A 294 27.48 14.38 1.93
C LEU A 294 28.56 13.45 1.37
N ASP A 295 29.34 12.77 2.23
CA ASP A 295 30.30 11.77 1.75
C ASP A 295 29.60 10.57 1.09
N GLU A 296 28.46 10.14 1.64
CA GLU A 296 27.63 9.10 1.03
C GLU A 296 26.98 9.58 -0.27
N ALA A 297 26.50 10.83 -0.32
CA ALA A 297 25.95 11.45 -1.53
C ALA A 297 27.00 11.47 -2.65
N LYS A 298 28.24 11.85 -2.33
CA LYS A 298 29.34 11.85 -3.28
C LYS A 298 29.63 10.46 -3.85
N LYS A 299 29.64 9.44 -2.99
CA LYS A 299 29.80 8.05 -3.43
C LYS A 299 28.67 7.63 -4.38
N ASN A 300 27.43 7.97 -4.06
CA ASN A 300 26.28 7.65 -4.91
C ASN A 300 26.32 8.39 -6.25
N LEU A 301 26.75 9.66 -6.30
CA LEU A 301 27.00 10.38 -7.55
C LEU A 301 28.02 9.66 -8.44
N ASP A 302 29.12 9.19 -7.85
CA ASP A 302 30.17 8.48 -8.58
C ASP A 302 29.71 7.10 -9.10
N GLU A 303 28.74 6.48 -8.41
CA GLU A 303 28.05 5.25 -8.84
C GLU A 303 26.90 5.50 -9.84
N GLY A 304 26.57 6.76 -10.14
CA GLY A 304 25.47 7.14 -11.03
C GLY A 304 24.08 7.05 -10.41
N MET A 305 23.99 7.03 -9.07
CA MET A 305 22.74 7.06 -8.30
C MET A 305 22.36 8.51 -7.95
N TYR A 306 21.86 9.24 -8.95
CA TYR A 306 21.68 10.69 -8.88
C TYR A 306 20.52 11.11 -7.96
N TYR A 307 19.42 10.38 -7.94
CA TYR A 307 18.31 10.66 -7.05
C TYR A 307 18.63 10.30 -5.59
N THR A 308 19.35 9.20 -5.37
CA THR A 308 19.86 8.87 -4.03
C THR A 308 20.78 9.97 -3.51
N ALA A 309 21.67 10.50 -4.36
CA ALA A 309 22.52 11.64 -3.98
C ALA A 309 21.70 12.89 -3.62
N LEU A 310 20.76 13.31 -4.47
CA LEU A 310 19.84 14.42 -4.18
C LEU A 310 19.09 14.23 -2.85
N SER A 311 18.68 12.99 -2.55
CA SER A 311 17.96 12.66 -1.32
C SER A 311 18.86 12.76 -0.07
N LEU A 312 20.14 12.39 -0.19
CA LEU A 312 21.14 12.53 0.88
C LEU A 312 21.55 14.00 1.09
N ASP A 313 21.72 14.76 0.00
CA ASP A 313 22.02 16.20 0.04
C ASP A 313 20.87 16.98 0.70
N PHE A 314 19.61 16.66 0.36
CA PHE A 314 18.43 17.17 1.03
C PHE A 314 18.46 16.92 2.56
N GLN A 315 18.76 15.68 2.98
CA GLN A 315 18.86 15.35 4.40
C GLN A 315 20.02 16.10 5.09
N ALA A 316 21.14 16.29 4.41
CA ALA A 316 22.26 17.08 4.93
C ALA A 316 21.87 18.56 5.07
N ARG A 317 21.19 19.14 4.08
CA ARG A 317 20.76 20.55 4.09
C ARG A 317 19.85 20.89 5.25
N ILE A 318 18.93 20.01 5.63
CA ILE A 318 18.05 20.25 6.79
C ILE A 318 18.88 20.50 8.05
N ALA A 319 19.87 19.63 8.31
CA ALA A 319 20.75 19.75 9.47
C ALA A 319 21.66 20.99 9.37
N ILE A 320 22.24 21.25 8.19
CA ILE A 320 23.08 22.43 7.95
C ILE A 320 22.29 23.72 8.19
N ARG A 321 21.07 23.81 7.64
CA ARG A 321 20.18 24.97 7.76
C ARG A 321 19.70 25.19 9.18
N HIS A 322 19.36 24.11 9.89
CA HIS A 322 19.04 24.20 11.31
C HIS A 322 20.20 24.82 12.10
N VAL A 323 21.43 24.34 11.90
CA VAL A 323 22.61 24.91 12.57
C VAL A 323 22.82 26.37 12.17
N ASP A 324 22.70 26.69 10.88
CA ASP A 324 22.88 28.05 10.37
C ASP A 324 21.90 29.04 10.99
N TRP A 325 20.61 28.72 10.99
CA TRP A 325 19.54 29.54 11.53
C TRP A 325 19.59 29.63 13.04
N TYR A 326 19.96 28.55 13.73
CA TYR A 326 20.17 28.59 15.17
C TYR A 326 21.28 29.57 15.57
N LEU A 327 22.32 29.71 14.74
CA LEU A 327 23.40 30.68 14.97
C LEU A 327 22.98 32.13 14.68
N ASP A 328 21.96 32.35 13.84
CA ASP A 328 21.46 33.68 13.47
C ASP A 328 20.35 34.20 14.38
N VAL A 329 19.45 33.34 14.84
CA VAL A 329 18.33 33.72 15.69
C VAL A 329 18.84 34.06 17.09
N ARG A 330 18.71 35.33 17.51
CA ARG A 330 19.15 35.82 18.83
C ARG A 330 18.00 36.25 19.73
N THR A 331 16.86 36.59 19.14
CA THR A 331 15.66 37.05 19.83
C THR A 331 14.41 36.32 19.33
N GLU A 332 13.34 36.40 20.10
CA GLU A 332 12.02 35.87 19.69
C GLU A 332 11.53 36.53 18.41
N SER A 333 11.81 37.83 18.23
CA SER A 333 11.48 38.56 17.00
C SER A 333 12.24 38.04 15.78
N ASP A 334 13.49 37.60 15.93
CA ASP A 334 14.26 37.02 14.82
C ASP A 334 13.63 35.68 14.39
N LEU A 335 13.21 34.87 15.37
CA LEU A 335 12.53 33.60 15.09
C LEU A 335 11.17 33.83 14.44
N GLU A 336 10.37 34.76 14.95
CA GLU A 336 9.08 35.11 14.34
C GLU A 336 9.26 35.57 12.89
N ASN A 337 10.26 36.41 12.60
CA ASN A 337 10.58 36.84 11.25
C ASN A 337 10.98 35.66 10.36
N LEU A 338 11.83 34.74 10.85
CA LEU A 338 12.22 33.53 10.13
C LEU A 338 11.00 32.66 9.79
N LEU A 339 10.09 32.42 10.74
CA LEU A 339 8.89 31.63 10.51
C LEU A 339 7.98 32.28 9.46
N ASN A 340 7.85 33.61 9.48
CA ASN A 340 7.11 34.36 8.47
C ASN A 340 7.79 34.33 7.08
N GLU A 341 9.12 34.32 7.01
CA GLU A 341 9.85 34.14 5.75
C GLU A 341 9.59 32.77 5.14
N VAL A 342 9.60 31.70 5.96
CA VAL A 342 9.25 30.34 5.51
C VAL A 342 7.80 30.28 5.04
N ASP A 343 6.85 30.91 5.74
CA ASP A 343 5.45 31.01 5.34
C ASP A 343 5.27 31.69 3.98
N ASN A 344 5.97 32.81 3.74
CA ASN A 344 5.95 33.51 2.46
C ASN A 344 6.51 32.64 1.33
N GLU A 345 7.63 31.95 1.58
CA GLU A 345 8.25 31.05 0.60
C GLU A 345 7.33 29.86 0.25
N ILE A 346 6.59 29.32 1.23
CA ILE A 346 5.53 28.33 0.99
C ILE A 346 4.44 28.90 0.07
N LYS A 347 3.89 30.08 0.41
CA LYS A 347 2.80 30.73 -0.34
C LYS A 347 3.21 31.06 -1.79
N ASP A 348 4.43 31.57 -1.97
CA ASP A 348 4.96 31.89 -3.30
C ASP A 348 5.11 30.62 -4.15
N THR A 349 5.57 29.53 -3.53
CA THR A 349 5.71 28.24 -4.21
C THR A 349 4.37 27.61 -4.54
N GLU A 350 3.41 27.63 -3.61
CA GLU A 350 2.05 27.20 -3.86
C GLU A 350 1.43 27.99 -5.03
N GLY A 351 1.56 29.32 -5.02
CA GLY A 351 1.10 30.17 -6.11
C GLY A 351 1.74 29.82 -7.45
N TYR A 352 3.04 29.55 -7.49
CA TYR A 352 3.73 29.10 -8.70
C TYR A 352 3.18 27.76 -9.20
N VAL A 353 3.08 26.75 -8.32
CA VAL A 353 2.67 25.38 -8.67
C VAL A 353 1.19 25.31 -9.07
N SER A 354 0.31 26.02 -8.37
CA SER A 354 -1.11 26.08 -8.71
C SER A 354 -1.37 26.72 -10.08
N ASN A 355 -0.51 27.64 -10.52
CA ASN A 355 -0.61 28.31 -11.81
C ASN A 355 -0.02 27.52 -12.99
N LEU A 356 0.63 26.38 -12.75
CA LEU A 356 1.16 25.53 -13.82
C LEU A 356 0.04 24.91 -14.65
N THR A 357 0.15 25.01 -15.98
CA THR A 357 -0.70 24.25 -16.90
C THR A 357 -0.13 22.84 -17.07
N ILE A 358 -0.79 21.85 -16.49
CA ILE A 358 -0.33 20.45 -16.51
C ILE A 358 -0.49 19.87 -17.92
N LYS A 359 0.62 19.38 -18.50
CA LYS A 359 0.65 18.77 -19.84
C LYS A 359 1.23 17.35 -19.78
N GLY A 360 0.35 16.38 -19.94
CA GLY A 360 0.66 14.95 -19.89
C GLY A 360 0.94 14.39 -18.50
N ILE A 361 0.98 13.06 -18.44
CA ILE A 361 1.04 12.29 -17.18
C ILE A 361 2.36 12.48 -16.44
N THR A 362 3.50 12.56 -17.14
CA THR A 362 4.80 12.79 -16.48
C THR A 362 4.83 14.11 -15.72
N MET A 363 4.32 15.19 -16.32
CA MET A 363 4.23 16.49 -15.64
C MET A 363 3.23 16.42 -14.49
N LEU A 364 2.08 15.76 -14.68
CA LEU A 364 1.08 15.56 -13.63
C LEU A 364 1.69 14.88 -12.39
N GLN A 365 2.47 13.81 -12.58
CA GLN A 365 3.16 13.12 -11.47
C GLN A 365 4.14 14.04 -10.73
N ALA A 366 4.92 14.84 -11.46
CA ALA A 366 5.89 15.75 -10.86
C ALA A 366 5.22 16.93 -10.14
N VAL A 367 4.14 17.48 -10.70
CA VAL A 367 3.32 18.51 -10.05
C VAL A 367 2.64 17.94 -8.81
N ALA A 368 2.11 16.73 -8.86
CA ALA A 368 1.52 16.06 -7.71
C ALA A 368 2.54 15.87 -6.57
N ALA A 369 3.76 15.43 -6.89
CA ALA A 369 4.86 15.34 -5.93
C ALA A 369 5.25 16.72 -5.34
N SER A 370 5.15 17.80 -6.13
CA SER A 370 5.36 19.16 -5.66
C SER A 370 4.27 19.61 -4.68
N GLU A 371 3.01 19.34 -4.99
CA GLU A 371 1.86 19.71 -4.15
C GLU A 371 1.89 19.01 -2.80
N GLU A 372 2.16 17.70 -2.80
CA GLU A 372 2.37 16.92 -1.58
C GLU A 372 3.45 17.52 -0.68
N ARG A 373 4.58 17.94 -1.26
CA ARG A 373 5.69 18.58 -0.51
C ARG A 373 5.32 19.95 0.06
N ILE A 374 4.49 20.72 -0.64
CA ILE A 374 3.98 22.00 -0.15
C ILE A 374 3.09 21.76 1.08
N GLU A 375 2.20 20.78 1.05
CA GLU A 375 1.35 20.46 2.20
C GLU A 375 2.16 19.91 3.39
N GLN A 376 3.18 19.08 3.15
CA GLN A 376 4.14 18.70 4.19
C GLN A 376 4.87 19.91 4.79
N ALA A 377 5.29 20.87 3.97
CA ALA A 377 5.93 22.09 4.46
C ALA A 377 4.99 22.93 5.33
N LYS A 378 3.70 23.02 4.98
CA LYS A 378 2.68 23.69 5.80
C LYS A 378 2.49 23.00 7.15
N SER A 379 2.44 21.67 7.16
CA SER A 379 2.34 20.89 8.39
C SER A 379 3.56 21.10 9.30
N LEU A 380 4.77 21.02 8.74
CA LEU A 380 6.03 21.31 9.45
C LEU A 380 6.09 22.75 9.98
N LEU A 381 5.62 23.74 9.21
CA LEU A 381 5.57 25.13 9.66
C LEU A 381 4.56 25.32 10.81
N LYS A 382 3.42 24.61 10.78
CA LYS A 382 2.46 24.59 11.89
C LYS A 382 3.10 24.04 13.17
N ASP A 383 3.87 22.96 13.06
CA ASP A 383 4.63 22.40 14.19
C ASP A 383 5.73 23.33 14.68
N ALA A 384 6.36 24.07 13.77
CA ALA A 384 7.34 25.12 14.10
C ALA A 384 6.70 26.25 14.92
N TRP A 385 5.51 26.73 14.51
CA TRP A 385 4.74 27.73 15.26
C TRP A 385 4.28 27.19 16.62
N SER A 386 3.83 25.94 16.70
CA SER A 386 3.47 25.32 17.98
C SER A 386 4.66 25.33 18.94
N SER A 387 5.83 24.89 18.45
CA SER A 387 7.08 24.86 19.23
C SER A 387 7.54 26.25 19.66
N TYR A 388 7.33 27.27 18.81
CA TYR A 388 7.58 28.67 19.13
C TYR A 388 6.73 29.13 20.32
N TYR A 389 5.42 28.88 20.30
CA TYR A 389 4.52 29.29 21.39
C TYR A 389 4.77 28.51 22.70
N ASP A 390 5.30 27.28 22.60
CA ASP A 390 5.72 26.48 23.75
C ASP A 390 7.09 26.90 24.32
N GLY A 391 7.76 27.89 23.72
CA GLY A 391 9.10 28.35 24.11
C GLY A 391 10.23 27.39 23.72
N ASN A 392 9.94 26.42 22.86
CA ASN A 392 10.91 25.44 22.37
C ASN A 392 11.51 25.89 21.03
N TYR A 393 12.40 26.88 21.10
CA TYR A 393 12.98 27.52 19.91
C TYR A 393 13.90 26.59 19.10
N TRP A 394 14.47 25.57 19.73
CA TRP A 394 15.25 24.55 19.02
C TRP A 394 14.37 23.77 18.03
N ASP A 395 13.25 23.22 18.51
CA ASP A 395 12.34 22.46 17.65
C ASP A 395 11.62 23.38 16.65
N ALA A 396 11.33 24.63 17.03
CA ALA A 396 10.78 25.62 16.11
C ALA A 396 11.70 25.87 14.89
N ILE A 397 13.00 26.11 15.14
CA ILE A 397 13.98 26.33 14.06
C ILE A 397 14.20 25.05 13.25
N SER A 398 14.26 23.88 13.91
CA SER A 398 14.41 22.59 13.25
C SER A 398 13.25 22.29 12.28
N ASN A 399 12.01 22.47 12.74
CA ASN A 399 10.81 22.26 11.93
C ASN A 399 10.72 23.29 10.78
N ALA A 400 11.08 24.55 11.04
CA ALA A 400 11.15 25.58 10.00
C ALA A 400 12.19 25.24 8.92
N ALA A 401 13.39 24.77 9.31
CA ALA A 401 14.44 24.40 8.38
C ALA A 401 14.01 23.24 7.48
N PHE A 402 13.30 22.26 8.05
CA PHE A 402 12.72 21.16 7.29
C PHE A 402 11.61 21.66 6.36
N ALA A 403 10.69 22.50 6.84
CA ALA A 403 9.64 23.09 6.01
C ALA A 403 10.24 23.82 4.79
N TYR A 404 11.26 24.65 5.00
CA TYR A 404 11.93 25.39 3.94
C TYR A 404 12.59 24.46 2.90
N GLU A 405 13.33 23.45 3.34
CA GLU A 405 13.93 22.48 2.41
C GLU A 405 12.88 21.68 1.64
N ARG A 406 11.72 21.37 2.26
CA ARG A 406 10.60 20.75 1.55
C ARG A 406 10.06 21.65 0.45
N VAL A 407 9.94 22.95 0.70
CA VAL A 407 9.57 23.93 -0.34
C VAL A 407 10.57 23.94 -1.49
N GLN A 408 11.88 23.90 -1.21
CA GLN A 408 12.88 23.84 -2.28
C GLN A 408 12.74 22.56 -3.12
N THR A 409 12.47 21.41 -2.49
CA THR A 409 12.20 20.18 -3.25
C THR A 409 10.89 20.25 -4.04
N ALA A 410 9.87 20.96 -3.56
CA ALA A 410 8.65 21.19 -4.32
C ALA A 410 8.94 21.99 -5.61
N LYS A 411 9.68 23.10 -5.50
CA LYS A 411 10.15 23.90 -6.66
C LYS A 411 10.93 23.03 -7.65
N PHE A 412 11.83 22.18 -7.15
CA PHE A 412 12.58 21.25 -7.97
C PHE A 412 11.66 20.31 -8.77
N TRP A 413 10.71 19.64 -8.12
CA TRP A 413 9.78 18.72 -8.79
C TRP A 413 8.87 19.42 -9.79
N ALA A 414 8.36 20.60 -9.47
CA ALA A 414 7.60 21.43 -10.40
C ALA A 414 8.42 21.77 -11.66
N SER A 415 9.66 22.23 -11.49
CA SER A 415 10.57 22.54 -12.60
C SER A 415 10.93 21.29 -13.44
N LEU A 416 11.08 20.14 -12.79
CA LEU A 416 11.28 18.86 -13.47
C LEU A 416 10.04 18.48 -14.28
N GLY A 417 8.84 18.68 -13.75
CA GLY A 417 7.59 18.49 -14.48
C GLY A 417 7.53 19.34 -15.75
N GLU A 418 7.89 20.62 -15.68
CA GLU A 418 7.93 21.51 -16.85
C GLU A 418 8.89 21.02 -17.95
N ARG A 419 10.05 20.44 -17.58
CA ARG A 419 11.01 19.83 -18.54
C ARG A 419 10.39 18.69 -19.35
N TYR A 420 9.37 18.02 -18.81
CA TYR A 420 8.67 16.89 -19.42
C TYR A 420 7.25 17.23 -19.88
N ALA A 421 6.85 18.51 -19.86
CA ALA A 421 5.53 18.97 -20.27
C ALA A 421 5.24 18.66 -21.75
N LYS A 422 4.47 17.60 -22.00
CA LYS A 422 4.13 17.10 -23.34
C LYS A 422 2.76 16.44 -23.35
N GLY A 423 2.05 16.52 -24.47
CA GLY A 423 0.74 15.90 -24.63
C GLY A 423 -0.42 16.83 -24.28
N GLU A 424 -1.55 16.25 -23.93
CA GLU A 424 -2.80 16.98 -23.66
C GLU A 424 -2.76 17.72 -22.33
N ILE A 425 -3.53 18.80 -22.25
CA ILE A 425 -3.74 19.52 -21.00
C ILE A 425 -4.62 18.66 -20.11
N ILE A 426 -4.19 18.46 -18.87
CA ILE A 426 -4.94 17.72 -17.87
C ILE A 426 -5.47 18.72 -16.85
N GLU A 427 -6.79 18.85 -16.77
CA GLU A 427 -7.43 19.66 -15.74
C GLU A 427 -7.22 19.03 -14.37
N ARG A 428 -7.04 19.86 -13.35
CA ARG A 428 -6.80 19.38 -11.97
C ARG A 428 -7.96 18.56 -11.42
N ASP A 429 -9.18 18.92 -11.80
CA ASP A 429 -10.40 18.19 -11.44
C ASP A 429 -10.51 16.82 -12.13
N ALA A 430 -9.73 16.56 -13.18
CA ALA A 430 -9.77 15.28 -13.90
C ALA A 430 -9.32 14.09 -13.04
N ILE A 431 -8.52 14.34 -12.00
CA ILE A 431 -8.03 13.31 -11.07
C ILE A 431 -8.88 13.20 -9.79
N LYS A 432 -10.01 13.92 -9.70
CA LYS A 432 -10.90 13.90 -8.54
C LYS A 432 -11.44 12.51 -8.23
N ASP A 433 -11.93 11.81 -9.26
CA ASP A 433 -12.50 10.47 -9.07
C ASP A 433 -11.40 9.47 -8.69
N THR A 434 -10.22 9.58 -9.29
CA THR A 434 -9.03 8.81 -8.90
C THR A 434 -8.64 9.06 -7.45
N ALA A 435 -8.65 10.31 -6.98
CA ALA A 435 -8.37 10.64 -5.58
C ALA A 435 -9.37 10.00 -4.62
N ARG A 436 -10.67 10.01 -4.98
CA ARG A 436 -11.70 9.35 -4.18
C ARG A 436 -11.49 7.85 -4.11
N GLU A 437 -11.19 7.24 -5.25
CA GLU A 437 -10.91 5.81 -5.34
C GLU A 437 -9.71 5.39 -4.47
N TYR A 438 -8.61 6.16 -4.53
CA TYR A 438 -7.43 5.91 -3.70
C TYR A 438 -7.74 6.03 -2.20
N LEU A 439 -8.49 7.05 -1.78
CA LEU A 439 -8.92 7.21 -0.39
C LEU A 439 -9.79 6.03 0.08
N ASP A 440 -10.78 5.63 -0.72
CA ASP A 440 -11.68 4.53 -0.39
C ASP A 440 -10.93 3.19 -0.29
N ASN A 441 -10.04 2.91 -1.25
CA ASN A 441 -9.21 1.71 -1.29
C ASN A 441 -8.21 1.65 -0.12
N SER A 442 -7.65 2.78 0.28
CA SER A 442 -6.69 2.85 1.39
C SER A 442 -7.39 2.70 2.75
N ARG A 443 -8.58 3.28 2.89
CA ARG A 443 -9.42 3.17 4.10
C ARG A 443 -9.82 1.72 4.39
N LEU A 444 -10.02 0.89 3.38
CA LEU A 444 -10.30 -0.54 3.54
C LEU A 444 -9.21 -1.27 4.32
N ILE A 445 -7.97 -1.16 3.84
CA ILE A 445 -6.82 -1.87 4.41
C ILE A 445 -6.54 -1.33 5.81
N ILE A 446 -6.64 -0.02 6.00
CA ILE A 446 -6.40 0.62 7.30
C ILE A 446 -7.48 0.25 8.32
N THR A 447 -8.75 0.18 7.92
CA THR A 447 -9.82 -0.30 8.81
C THR A 447 -9.55 -1.74 9.25
N TYR A 448 -9.11 -2.59 8.31
CA TYR A 448 -8.80 -3.98 8.59
C TYR A 448 -7.62 -4.15 9.53
N ILE A 449 -6.48 -3.50 9.26
CA ILE A 449 -5.30 -3.59 10.12
C ILE A 449 -5.58 -2.97 11.51
N THR A 450 -6.36 -1.89 11.59
CA THR A 450 -6.83 -1.31 12.86
C THR A 450 -7.72 -2.29 13.64
N SER A 451 -8.55 -3.09 12.97
CA SER A 451 -9.35 -4.14 13.64
C SER A 451 -8.47 -5.25 14.25
N MET A 452 -7.28 -5.48 13.69
CA MET A 452 -6.34 -6.50 14.16
C MET A 452 -5.44 -6.01 15.30
N PHE A 453 -4.90 -4.80 15.19
CA PHE A 453 -3.85 -4.28 16.08
C PHE A 453 -4.34 -3.20 17.04
N GLY A 454 -5.53 -2.65 16.82
CA GLY A 454 -6.04 -1.49 17.55
C GLY A 454 -5.50 -0.18 16.98
N GLU A 455 -6.28 0.88 17.17
CA GLU A 455 -6.05 2.20 16.58
C GLU A 455 -4.80 2.91 17.12
N THR A 456 -4.55 2.80 18.44
CA THR A 456 -3.38 3.42 19.11
C THR A 456 -2.04 2.96 18.53
N THR A 457 -2.01 1.77 17.94
CA THR A 457 -0.82 1.17 17.34
C THR A 457 -0.55 1.70 15.92
N LEU A 458 -1.55 2.30 15.28
CA LEU A 458 -1.53 2.64 13.85
C LEU A 458 -1.92 4.11 13.60
N GLN A 459 -1.77 4.96 14.62
CA GLN A 459 -2.23 6.35 14.59
C GLN A 459 -1.66 7.12 13.38
N ASP A 460 -0.37 6.94 13.07
CA ASP A 460 0.27 7.60 11.93
C ASP A 460 -0.44 7.30 10.59
N LEU A 461 -0.96 6.07 10.40
CA LEU A 461 -1.70 5.71 9.18
C LEU A 461 -3.09 6.32 9.15
N VAL A 462 -3.73 6.43 10.32
CA VAL A 462 -5.04 7.07 10.48
C VAL A 462 -4.92 8.57 10.22
N ASP A 463 -3.86 9.20 10.71
CA ASP A 463 -3.58 10.62 10.51
C ASP A 463 -3.32 10.93 9.04
N LEU A 464 -2.47 10.14 8.37
CA LEU A 464 -2.25 10.26 6.91
C LEU A 464 -3.56 10.14 6.10
N MET A 465 -4.47 9.24 6.51
CA MET A 465 -5.77 9.10 5.86
C MET A 465 -6.69 10.29 6.10
N ASN A 466 -6.66 10.87 7.30
CA ASN A 466 -7.45 12.03 7.64
C ASN A 466 -6.95 13.28 6.88
N GLU A 467 -5.63 13.45 6.78
CA GLU A 467 -5.01 14.49 5.95
C GLU A 467 -5.41 14.32 4.48
N GLY A 468 -5.36 13.11 3.94
CA GLY A 468 -5.80 12.83 2.57
C GLY A 468 -7.26 13.21 2.32
N GLU A 469 -8.15 13.01 3.30
CA GLU A 469 -9.55 13.41 3.21
C GLU A 469 -9.72 14.94 3.27
N GLU A 470 -8.94 15.63 4.11
CA GLU A 470 -8.90 17.10 4.17
C GLU A 470 -8.41 17.68 2.83
N TYR A 471 -7.32 17.17 2.28
CA TYR A 471 -6.81 17.58 0.96
C TYR A 471 -7.85 17.39 -0.14
N TYR A 472 -8.61 16.30 -0.11
CA TYR A 472 -9.68 16.10 -1.09
C TYR A 472 -10.77 17.16 -0.97
N GLN A 473 -11.19 17.50 0.25
CA GLN A 473 -12.22 18.51 0.51
C GLN A 473 -11.77 19.90 0.06
N ASP A 474 -10.48 20.19 0.20
CA ASP A 474 -9.82 21.42 -0.26
C ASP A 474 -9.61 21.47 -1.79
N GLY A 475 -9.92 20.40 -2.54
CA GLY A 475 -9.66 20.30 -3.98
C GLY A 475 -8.21 19.98 -4.35
N LYS A 476 -7.37 19.63 -3.37
CA LYS A 476 -5.97 19.21 -3.55
C LYS A 476 -5.89 17.71 -3.86
N TYR A 477 -6.50 17.29 -4.97
CA TYR A 477 -6.67 15.87 -5.31
C TYR A 477 -5.35 15.11 -5.45
N SER A 478 -4.28 15.75 -5.93
CA SER A 478 -2.95 15.13 -5.98
C SER A 478 -2.43 14.75 -4.59
N ALA A 479 -2.49 15.68 -3.63
CA ALA A 479 -2.04 15.44 -2.27
C ALA A 479 -2.88 14.32 -1.61
N ALA A 480 -4.19 14.34 -1.84
CA ALA A 480 -5.09 13.28 -1.38
C ALA A 480 -4.70 11.88 -1.92
N ILE A 481 -4.35 11.77 -3.20
CA ILE A 481 -3.86 10.51 -3.81
C ILE A 481 -2.58 10.04 -3.11
N PHE A 482 -1.60 10.93 -2.93
CA PHE A 482 -0.31 10.57 -2.36
C PHE A 482 -0.40 10.18 -0.89
N SER A 483 -1.17 10.92 -0.08
CA SER A 483 -1.43 10.57 1.32
C SER A 483 -2.12 9.21 1.46
N ALA A 484 -3.16 8.95 0.64
CA ALA A 484 -3.85 7.67 0.63
C ALA A 484 -2.93 6.52 0.20
N MET A 485 -2.17 6.71 -0.90
CA MET A 485 -1.17 5.78 -1.39
C MET A 485 -0.14 5.43 -0.32
N GLU A 486 0.43 6.43 0.35
CA GLU A 486 1.41 6.23 1.42
C GLU A 486 0.83 5.41 2.58
N ALA A 487 -0.36 5.80 3.06
CA ALA A 487 -1.00 5.11 4.17
C ALA A 487 -1.28 3.63 3.82
N ARG A 488 -1.74 3.37 2.59
CA ARG A 488 -1.97 2.00 2.10
C ARG A 488 -0.70 1.19 1.98
N ILE A 489 0.33 1.71 1.30
CA ILE A 489 1.59 0.98 1.10
C ILE A 489 2.19 0.60 2.45
N ARG A 490 2.24 1.54 3.40
CA ARG A 490 2.76 1.25 4.75
C ARG A 490 1.92 0.18 5.46
N ALA A 491 0.60 0.23 5.35
CA ALA A 491 -0.28 -0.79 5.92
C ALA A 491 -0.02 -2.18 5.30
N GLU A 492 0.14 -2.25 3.98
CA GLU A 492 0.47 -3.48 3.25
C GLU A 492 1.82 -4.05 3.68
N ILE A 493 2.86 -3.23 3.80
CA ILE A 493 4.20 -3.69 4.26
C ILE A 493 4.16 -4.17 5.71
N ILE A 494 3.42 -3.49 6.61
CA ILE A 494 3.24 -3.97 7.98
C ILE A 494 2.62 -5.36 7.96
N LEU A 495 1.53 -5.54 7.20
CA LEU A 495 0.85 -6.82 7.04
C LEU A 495 1.74 -7.92 6.45
N ASP A 496 2.53 -7.59 5.43
CA ASP A 496 3.42 -8.53 4.72
C ASP A 496 4.62 -8.98 5.56
N THR A 497 5.00 -8.19 6.55
CA THR A 497 6.14 -8.45 7.44
C THR A 497 5.71 -9.10 8.76
N LEU A 498 4.40 -9.27 9.00
CA LEU A 498 3.87 -9.85 10.23
C LEU A 498 4.39 -11.27 10.48
N GLY A 499 5.01 -11.46 11.65
CA GLY A 499 5.51 -12.76 12.07
C GLY A 499 6.72 -13.25 11.29
N ILE A 500 7.29 -12.42 10.41
CA ILE A 500 8.52 -12.71 9.67
C ILE A 500 9.70 -12.09 10.43
N ASP A 501 10.46 -12.94 11.09
CA ASP A 501 11.73 -12.62 11.77
C ASP A 501 12.96 -13.00 10.92
N ASN A 502 12.74 -13.52 9.71
CA ASN A 502 13.76 -14.07 8.83
C ASN A 502 14.04 -13.17 7.62
N GLU A 503 15.26 -12.65 7.54
CA GLU A 503 15.74 -11.79 6.45
C GLU A 503 15.60 -12.44 5.07
N THR A 504 15.81 -13.76 4.95
CA THR A 504 15.72 -14.48 3.67
C THR A 504 14.30 -14.42 3.08
N VAL A 505 13.27 -14.55 3.92
CA VAL A 505 11.87 -14.51 3.48
C VAL A 505 11.49 -13.11 3.04
N LEU A 506 11.97 -12.08 3.75
CA LEU A 506 11.78 -10.68 3.35
C LEU A 506 12.51 -10.36 2.06
N MET A 507 13.71 -10.89 1.85
CA MET A 507 14.45 -10.71 0.59
C MET A 507 13.72 -11.31 -0.61
N ASP A 508 13.12 -12.49 -0.47
CA ASP A 508 12.31 -13.08 -1.54
C ASP A 508 11.08 -12.20 -1.88
N LYS A 509 10.41 -11.63 -0.87
CA LYS A 509 9.32 -10.66 -1.08
C LYS A 509 9.83 -9.37 -1.74
N LEU A 510 10.96 -8.83 -1.28
CA LEU A 510 11.60 -7.64 -1.84
C LEU A 510 11.94 -7.82 -3.33
N GLN A 511 12.57 -8.95 -3.72
CA GLN A 511 12.92 -9.19 -5.12
C GLN A 511 11.69 -9.26 -6.02
N LYS A 512 10.55 -9.75 -5.52
CA LYS A 512 9.28 -9.73 -6.26
C LYS A 512 8.74 -8.32 -6.41
N MET A 513 8.72 -7.52 -5.34
CA MET A 513 8.29 -6.11 -5.41
C MET A 513 9.15 -5.30 -6.38
N LYS A 514 10.46 -5.55 -6.38
CA LYS A 514 11.42 -4.99 -7.32
C LYS A 514 11.11 -5.34 -8.78
N GLU A 515 10.72 -6.59 -9.05
CA GLU A 515 10.36 -7.00 -10.41
C GLU A 515 9.01 -6.42 -10.83
N ASP A 516 8.01 -6.44 -9.95
CA ASP A 516 6.70 -5.82 -10.20
C ASP A 516 6.84 -4.30 -10.50
N ALA A 517 7.72 -3.60 -9.79
CA ALA A 517 8.02 -2.19 -10.05
C ALA A 517 8.66 -1.96 -11.43
N LYS A 518 9.61 -2.83 -11.83
CA LYS A 518 10.19 -2.80 -13.19
C LYS A 518 9.12 -3.00 -14.27
N VAL A 519 8.23 -3.97 -14.07
CA VAL A 519 7.14 -4.25 -15.00
C VAL A 519 6.23 -3.04 -15.14
N ALA A 520 5.87 -2.40 -14.03
CA ALA A 520 5.04 -1.20 -14.02
C ALA A 520 5.71 -0.02 -14.76
N ILE A 521 6.99 0.25 -14.48
CA ILE A 521 7.77 1.30 -15.17
C ILE A 521 7.83 1.03 -16.67
N ALA A 522 8.16 -0.20 -17.08
CA ALA A 522 8.26 -0.53 -18.49
C ALA A 522 6.90 -0.45 -19.21
N THR A 523 5.81 -0.81 -18.51
CA THR A 523 4.46 -0.68 -19.05
C THR A 523 4.11 0.79 -19.32
N ALA A 524 4.39 1.68 -18.36
CA ALA A 524 4.22 3.12 -18.55
C ALA A 524 5.05 3.66 -19.73
N GLN A 525 6.32 3.23 -19.84
CA GLN A 525 7.19 3.61 -20.96
C GLN A 525 6.68 3.14 -22.32
N LYS A 526 6.10 1.93 -22.39
CA LYS A 526 5.48 1.40 -23.60
C LYS A 526 4.27 2.22 -24.03
N GLU A 527 3.55 2.82 -23.08
CA GLU A 527 2.43 3.73 -23.33
C GLU A 527 2.88 5.18 -23.61
N GLY A 528 4.20 5.41 -23.74
CA GLY A 528 4.77 6.71 -24.10
C GLY A 528 4.96 7.66 -22.90
N ILE A 529 4.80 7.17 -21.68
CA ILE A 529 4.96 7.94 -20.45
C ILE A 529 6.38 7.75 -19.93
N TYR A 530 7.02 8.82 -19.50
CA TYR A 530 8.33 8.74 -18.88
C TYR A 530 8.17 8.95 -17.37
N PRO A 531 8.09 7.89 -16.54
CA PRO A 531 7.69 8.01 -15.14
C PRO A 531 8.87 8.43 -14.25
N VAL A 532 9.25 9.72 -14.31
CA VAL A 532 10.43 10.27 -13.60
C VAL A 532 10.41 10.00 -12.10
N LEU A 533 9.24 10.10 -11.48
CA LEU A 533 9.07 9.86 -10.04
C LEU A 533 9.26 8.38 -9.69
N SER A 534 8.79 7.49 -10.54
CA SER A 534 8.94 6.04 -10.34
C SER A 534 10.38 5.59 -10.52
N LEU A 535 11.10 6.15 -11.50
CA LEU A 535 12.53 5.90 -11.71
C LEU A 535 13.35 6.35 -10.48
N ALA A 536 13.01 7.52 -9.93
CA ALA A 536 13.61 8.05 -8.71
C ALA A 536 13.38 7.13 -7.49
N TYR A 537 12.13 6.74 -7.22
CA TYR A 537 11.83 5.83 -6.11
C TYR A 537 12.46 4.46 -6.28
N TYR A 538 12.55 3.95 -7.51
CA TYR A 538 13.21 2.67 -7.77
C TYR A 538 14.70 2.72 -7.42
N GLU A 539 15.40 3.77 -7.85
CA GLU A 539 16.81 3.95 -7.50
C GLU A 539 17.00 4.08 -5.99
N PHE A 540 16.12 4.84 -5.32
CA PHE A 540 16.22 5.02 -3.88
C PHE A 540 16.00 3.71 -3.12
N ALA A 541 15.06 2.87 -3.58
CA ALA A 541 14.88 1.52 -3.05
C ALA A 541 16.16 0.67 -3.17
N GLN A 542 16.88 0.77 -4.31
CA GLN A 542 18.15 0.06 -4.51
C GLN A 542 19.23 0.50 -3.51
N SER A 543 19.26 1.77 -3.08
CA SER A 543 20.23 2.21 -2.08
C SER A 543 20.00 1.56 -0.72
N TYR A 544 18.74 1.38 -0.28
CA TYR A 544 18.43 0.68 0.97
C TYR A 544 18.68 -0.84 0.84
N GLU A 545 18.33 -1.45 -0.29
CA GLU A 545 18.63 -2.87 -0.56
C GLU A 545 20.15 -3.15 -0.43
N LYS A 546 21.01 -2.25 -0.92
CA LYS A 546 22.48 -2.38 -0.81
C LYS A 546 22.99 -2.36 0.64
N GLN A 547 22.31 -1.65 1.55
CA GLN A 547 22.73 -1.52 2.94
C GLN A 547 22.40 -2.79 3.77
N GLY A 548 21.35 -3.52 3.39
CA GLY A 548 20.92 -4.76 4.06
C GLY A 548 20.37 -4.55 5.47
N GLY A 549 19.91 -5.62 6.11
CA GLY A 549 19.25 -5.55 7.42
C GLY A 549 17.75 -5.30 7.32
N LEU A 550 17.03 -5.78 8.33
CA LEU A 550 15.57 -5.90 8.31
C LEU A 550 14.85 -4.56 8.08
N GLU A 551 15.30 -3.49 8.73
CA GLU A 551 14.73 -2.15 8.58
C GLU A 551 14.93 -1.60 7.16
N ASN A 552 16.16 -1.66 6.64
CA ASN A 552 16.46 -1.20 5.27
C ASN A 552 15.72 -2.02 4.20
N ILE A 553 15.53 -3.33 4.43
CA ILE A 553 14.73 -4.17 3.53
C ILE A 553 13.28 -3.69 3.51
N GLN A 554 12.68 -3.42 4.67
CA GLN A 554 11.31 -2.87 4.74
C GLN A 554 11.22 -1.49 4.06
N THR A 555 12.21 -0.63 4.25
CA THR A 555 12.29 0.66 3.55
C THR A 555 12.38 0.49 2.03
N ALA A 556 13.20 -0.45 1.56
CA ALA A 556 13.31 -0.78 0.15
C ALA A 556 11.99 -1.33 -0.42
N MET A 557 11.26 -2.16 0.35
CA MET A 557 9.93 -2.65 -0.02
C MET A 557 8.95 -1.49 -0.24
N VAL A 558 8.91 -0.52 0.68
CA VAL A 558 8.08 0.69 0.56
C VAL A 558 8.41 1.47 -0.72
N PHE A 559 9.69 1.73 -1.00
CA PHE A 559 10.08 2.51 -2.18
C PHE A 559 9.90 1.77 -3.51
N TYR A 560 10.08 0.45 -3.55
CA TYR A 560 9.71 -0.33 -4.75
C TYR A 560 8.20 -0.28 -4.99
N GLN A 561 7.38 -0.34 -3.93
CA GLN A 561 5.94 -0.20 -4.08
C GLN A 561 5.54 1.22 -4.53
N TYR A 562 6.16 2.28 -4.01
CA TYR A 562 5.98 3.63 -4.55
C TYR A 562 6.34 3.72 -6.03
N ALA A 563 7.46 3.12 -6.44
CA ALA A 563 7.85 3.11 -7.85
C ALA A 563 6.80 2.41 -8.73
N LYS A 564 6.27 1.27 -8.29
CA LYS A 564 5.20 0.53 -8.96
C LYS A 564 3.92 1.37 -9.08
N GLU A 565 3.47 1.95 -7.99
CA GLU A 565 2.17 2.63 -7.95
C GLU A 565 2.19 3.96 -8.69
N THR A 566 3.24 4.76 -8.50
CA THR A 566 3.40 6.01 -9.26
C THR A 566 3.52 5.77 -10.76
N SER A 567 4.00 4.60 -11.20
CA SER A 567 4.02 4.26 -12.63
C SER A 567 2.62 4.03 -13.21
N THR A 568 1.65 3.68 -12.36
CA THR A 568 0.31 3.21 -12.80
C THR A 568 -0.84 4.13 -12.41
N VAL A 569 -0.65 5.05 -11.46
CA VAL A 569 -1.67 5.92 -10.84
C VAL A 569 -2.47 6.80 -11.81
N PHE A 570 -2.00 6.97 -13.04
CA PHE A 570 -2.71 7.72 -14.10
C PHE A 570 -2.83 6.94 -15.42
N LEU A 571 -2.63 5.62 -15.40
CA LEU A 571 -2.79 4.78 -16.59
C LEU A 571 -4.22 4.25 -16.70
N THR A 572 -4.84 4.43 -17.86
CA THR A 572 -6.10 3.78 -18.22
C THR A 572 -5.80 2.60 -19.15
N THR A 573 -5.40 1.45 -18.62
CA THR A 573 -5.11 0.28 -19.47
C THR A 573 -6.40 -0.34 -20.01
N THR A 574 -6.66 -0.26 -21.31
CA THR A 574 -7.87 -0.82 -21.95
C THR A 574 -7.59 -2.02 -22.87
N THR A 575 -6.38 -2.58 -22.86
CA THR A 575 -6.04 -3.72 -23.75
C THR A 575 -6.34 -5.05 -23.05
N PRO A 576 -7.23 -5.91 -23.59
CA PRO A 576 -7.51 -7.22 -23.00
C PRO A 576 -6.28 -8.13 -23.03
N PRO A 577 -5.99 -8.90 -21.96
CA PRO A 577 -4.87 -9.84 -21.94
C PRO A 577 -5.17 -11.06 -22.81
N LYS A 578 -4.10 -11.78 -23.17
CA LYS A 578 -4.21 -13.10 -23.80
C LYS A 578 -4.58 -14.16 -22.74
N ILE A 579 -5.42 -15.12 -23.12
CA ILE A 579 -5.89 -16.19 -22.24
C ILE A 579 -5.57 -17.53 -22.89
N THR A 580 -4.98 -18.46 -22.13
CA THR A 580 -4.65 -19.82 -22.57
C THR A 580 -5.27 -20.88 -21.66
N GLU A 581 -5.52 -22.07 -22.24
CA GLU A 581 -5.99 -23.24 -21.49
C GLU A 581 -4.81 -24.17 -21.21
N GLU A 582 -4.71 -24.66 -19.98
CA GLU A 582 -3.74 -25.68 -19.59
C GLU A 582 -4.40 -26.78 -18.74
N PRO A 583 -3.89 -28.02 -18.81
CA PRO A 583 -4.41 -29.10 -17.98
C PRO A 583 -4.21 -28.79 -16.49
N LEU A 584 -5.29 -28.89 -15.73
CA LEU A 584 -5.29 -28.70 -14.28
C LEU A 584 -4.33 -29.68 -13.59
N ILE A 585 -3.60 -29.19 -12.59
CA ILE A 585 -2.74 -30.03 -11.74
C ILE A 585 -3.65 -31.04 -11.00
N SER A 586 -3.36 -32.33 -11.15
CA SER A 586 -4.09 -33.41 -10.49
C SER A 586 -3.87 -33.38 -8.97
N ILE A 587 -4.94 -33.19 -8.21
CA ILE A 587 -4.93 -33.25 -6.74
C ILE A 587 -4.84 -34.72 -6.30
N THR A 588 -3.74 -35.11 -5.66
CA THR A 588 -3.58 -36.45 -5.08
C THR A 588 -4.19 -36.53 -3.69
N THR A 589 -5.32 -37.23 -3.54
CA THR A 589 -5.87 -37.61 -2.22
C THR A 589 -5.02 -38.71 -1.57
N PRO A 590 -4.56 -38.55 -0.31
CA PRO A 590 -3.99 -39.66 0.45
C PRO A 590 -5.08 -40.64 0.91
N LEU A 591 -4.81 -41.93 0.76
CA LEU A 591 -5.62 -43.02 1.34
C LEU A 591 -5.48 -43.01 2.87
N THR A 592 -6.58 -42.81 3.58
CA THR A 592 -6.67 -42.92 5.04
C THR A 592 -6.48 -44.38 5.45
N ASN A 593 -5.31 -44.73 6.02
CA ASN A 593 -5.14 -45.97 6.78
C ASN A 593 -4.98 -45.63 8.26
N GLN A 594 -5.98 -46.03 9.03
CA GLN A 594 -5.94 -46.05 10.49
C GLN A 594 -4.92 -47.09 10.96
N THR A 595 -3.87 -46.65 11.63
CA THR A 595 -3.19 -47.50 12.62
C THR A 595 -2.69 -46.64 13.78
N ALA A 596 -3.29 -46.86 14.95
CA ALA A 596 -2.81 -46.31 16.20
C ALA A 596 -1.44 -46.93 16.55
N THR A 597 -0.44 -46.12 16.84
CA THR A 597 0.76 -46.59 17.56
C THR A 597 1.27 -45.54 18.55
N GLN A 598 1.76 -46.09 19.65
CA GLN A 598 1.96 -45.49 20.96
C GLN A 598 3.18 -44.57 21.07
N ASN A 599 3.07 -43.65 22.02
CA ASN A 599 4.10 -42.90 22.74
C ASN A 599 5.54 -43.46 22.68
N THR A 600 6.49 -42.61 22.33
CA THR A 600 7.81 -42.55 22.98
C THR A 600 8.28 -41.10 23.10
N THR A 601 8.46 -40.68 24.35
CA THR A 601 9.05 -39.41 24.79
C THR A 601 10.56 -39.39 24.57
N SER A 602 11.12 -38.25 24.15
CA SER A 602 12.50 -37.87 24.47
C SER A 602 12.65 -36.35 24.55
N PRO A 603 13.48 -35.83 25.47
CA PRO A 603 13.37 -34.47 25.98
C PRO A 603 14.22 -33.48 25.18
N LEU A 604 13.64 -32.34 24.80
CA LEU A 604 14.39 -31.19 24.28
C LEU A 604 14.45 -30.09 25.33
N GLN A 605 15.67 -29.57 25.50
CA GLN A 605 16.13 -28.68 26.55
C GLN A 605 15.38 -27.35 26.57
N LYS A 606 15.17 -26.86 27.80
CA LYS A 606 14.72 -25.51 28.12
C LYS A 606 15.71 -24.48 27.58
N GLU A 607 15.26 -23.62 26.69
CA GLU A 607 15.76 -22.25 26.61
C GLU A 607 14.61 -21.30 26.95
N THR A 608 14.72 -20.68 28.12
CA THR A 608 13.84 -19.62 28.60
C THR A 608 14.36 -18.29 28.09
N GLY A 609 13.87 -17.85 26.93
CA GLY A 609 13.98 -16.47 26.47
C GLY A 609 12.60 -15.84 26.48
N GLY A 610 12.39 -14.81 27.31
CA GLY A 610 11.20 -13.97 27.23
C GLY A 610 11.30 -13.09 25.99
N TYR A 611 10.33 -13.17 25.09
CA TYR A 611 10.29 -12.37 23.87
C TYR A 611 9.29 -11.22 24.01
N SER A 612 9.80 -10.00 23.95
CA SER A 612 9.05 -8.78 23.65
C SER A 612 8.99 -8.62 22.12
N ILE A 613 7.80 -8.44 21.56
CA ILE A 613 7.60 -8.12 20.14
C ILE A 613 7.87 -6.61 19.98
N PRO A 614 8.94 -6.19 19.29
CA PRO A 614 9.13 -4.78 18.98
C PRO A 614 8.21 -4.44 17.82
N LEU A 615 7.18 -3.66 18.12
CA LEU A 615 6.32 -3.05 17.13
C LEU A 615 7.03 -1.79 16.63
N ILE A 616 7.40 -1.77 15.35
CA ILE A 616 8.13 -0.67 14.72
C ILE A 616 7.17 0.53 14.63
N ALA A 617 7.38 1.52 15.49
CA ALA A 617 6.66 2.80 15.44
C ALA A 617 6.98 3.51 14.12
N GLY A 618 5.95 4.04 13.47
CA GLY A 618 5.90 4.57 12.10
C GLY A 618 6.74 5.82 11.83
N THR A 619 8.05 5.72 12.01
CA THR A 619 8.99 6.84 11.83
C THR A 619 9.81 6.73 10.54
N LEU A 620 9.33 6.03 9.51
CA LEU A 620 10.17 5.65 8.36
C LEU A 620 10.17 6.61 7.15
N ILE A 621 9.44 7.72 7.20
CA ILE A 621 9.70 8.87 6.28
C ILE A 621 9.82 10.21 7.04
N PHE A 622 9.30 10.30 8.27
CA PHE A 622 9.50 11.46 9.16
C PHE A 622 10.68 11.31 10.13
N GLY A 623 11.06 10.09 10.51
CA GLY A 623 12.01 9.84 11.60
C GLY A 623 13.42 9.46 11.21
N ILE A 624 13.77 9.42 9.91
CA ILE A 624 15.17 9.40 9.48
C ILE A 624 15.87 10.75 9.79
N LEU A 625 15.14 11.77 10.27
CA LEU A 625 15.69 13.04 10.78
C LEU A 625 15.44 13.32 12.27
N LEU A 626 14.62 12.52 12.98
CA LEU A 626 14.34 12.71 14.42
C LEU A 626 15.26 11.89 15.35
N GLY A 627 16.29 11.23 14.81
CA GLY A 627 17.32 10.52 15.57
C GLY A 627 18.18 11.36 16.54
N PHE A 628 17.87 12.65 16.74
CA PHE A 628 18.56 13.54 17.67
C PHE A 628 17.84 13.83 19.00
N ILE A 629 16.65 13.24 19.25
CA ILE A 629 15.85 13.59 20.46
C ILE A 629 16.04 12.64 21.66
N ALA A 630 16.88 11.59 21.56
CA ALA A 630 17.20 10.73 22.72
C ALA A 630 18.38 11.28 23.56
N GLY A 631 18.18 12.44 24.20
CA GLY A 631 19.19 13.12 25.01
C GLY A 631 18.65 13.86 26.22
N ARG A 632 17.59 13.37 26.89
CA ARG A 632 17.13 13.92 28.19
C ARG A 632 16.68 12.83 29.16
N ARG A 633 17.62 12.30 29.93
CA ARG A 633 17.42 11.91 31.35
C ARG A 633 18.71 12.15 32.13
N ALA A 634 18.78 13.33 32.73
CA ALA A 634 19.41 13.56 34.02
C ALA A 634 18.45 14.43 34.83
#